data_AF-A0A443LN63-F1
#
_entry.id   AF-A0A443LN63-F1
#
_cell.length_a   1.000
_cell.length_b   1.000
_cell.length_c   1.000
_cell.angle_alpha   90.00
_cell.angle_beta   90.00
_cell.angle_gamma   90.00
#
_symmetry.space_group_name_H-M   'P 1'
#
loop_
_entity.id
_entity.type
_entity.pdbx_description
1 polymer ?
#
loop_
_entity_poly.entity_id
_entity_poly.type
_entity_poly.pdbx_seq_one_letter_code
_entity_poly.pdbx_strand_id
1 'polypeptide(L)'
;MAVKRDTRREGPEPRLVRVLMELAKFGPKMRPIERACKLGEAKAAYVEIYPESSVGGRLKADEPGGFAAFVAKREQTSKKGINWYVMIFTNLMPDSRARLLAAPRADKMTHLKALSELAPKAQARALDLLDTGRAASLREAVAMVAGKADRAPRLRPSQRRALADLPTEALVAELRARGLTVQGGRDG
;
A
#
# COMPACT_ATOMS: atom_id res chain seq x y z
N MET A 1 -35.42 5.23 -28.37
CA MET A 1 -35.66 5.37 -26.91
C MET A 1 -34.38 5.02 -26.17
N ALA A 2 -33.68 6.03 -25.64
CA ALA A 2 -32.47 5.80 -24.86
C ALA A 2 -32.86 5.32 -23.46
N VAL A 3 -32.54 4.07 -23.14
CA VAL A 3 -32.62 3.56 -21.77
C VAL A 3 -31.58 4.32 -20.95
N LYS A 4 -32.03 5.39 -20.28
CA LYS A 4 -31.29 5.98 -19.17
C LYS A 4 -31.14 4.86 -18.15
N ARG A 5 -29.97 4.20 -18.11
CA ARG A 5 -29.58 3.34 -17.01
C ARG A 5 -29.58 4.24 -15.79
N ASP A 6 -30.66 4.18 -15.06
CA ASP A 6 -30.80 4.78 -13.75
C ASP A 6 -29.73 4.13 -12.88
N THR A 7 -28.60 4.83 -12.71
CA THR A 7 -27.53 4.47 -11.78
C THR A 7 -28.01 4.69 -10.35
N ARG A 8 -29.21 4.19 -10.00
CA ARG A 8 -29.60 3.93 -8.63
C ARG A 8 -28.45 3.15 -8.01
N ARG A 9 -27.88 3.70 -6.96
CA ARG A 9 -26.80 3.08 -6.16
C ARG A 9 -27.09 1.59 -6.07
N GLU A 10 -26.25 0.79 -6.72
CA GLU A 10 -26.32 -0.66 -6.64
C GLU A 10 -26.41 -1.06 -5.17
N GLY A 11 -27.41 -1.86 -4.81
CA GLY A 11 -27.59 -2.33 -3.43
C GLY A 11 -26.36 -3.09 -2.92
N PRO A 12 -26.23 -3.25 -1.59
CA PRO A 12 -25.01 -3.83 -1.02
C PRO A 12 -24.81 -5.29 -1.44
N GLU A 13 -25.87 -6.08 -1.59
CA GLU A 13 -25.82 -7.46 -2.08
C GLU A 13 -25.26 -7.61 -3.51
N PRO A 14 -25.85 -6.99 -4.56
CA PRO A 14 -25.32 -7.09 -5.92
C PRO A 14 -23.89 -6.54 -6.01
N ARG A 15 -23.57 -5.47 -5.27
CA ARG A 15 -22.21 -4.95 -5.17
C ARG A 15 -21.24 -5.97 -4.55
N LEU A 16 -21.62 -6.64 -3.46
CA LEU A 16 -20.81 -7.69 -2.85
C LEU A 16 -20.57 -8.84 -3.84
N VAL A 17 -21.63 -9.31 -4.52
CA VAL A 17 -21.52 -10.39 -5.52
C VAL A 17 -20.57 -10.01 -6.65
N ARG A 18 -20.71 -8.80 -7.21
CA ARG A 18 -19.84 -8.28 -8.27
C ARG A 18 -18.37 -8.32 -7.84
N VAL A 19 -18.06 -7.76 -6.67
CA VAL A 19 -16.67 -7.69 -6.18
C VAL A 19 -16.09 -9.08 -5.92
N LEU A 20 -16.89 -10.02 -5.39
CA LEU A 20 -16.44 -11.41 -5.21
C LEU A 20 -16.20 -12.12 -6.54
N MET A 21 -17.04 -11.87 -7.56
CA MET A 21 -16.79 -12.42 -8.90
C MET A 21 -15.50 -11.87 -9.52
N GLU A 22 -15.21 -10.59 -9.33
CA GLU A 22 -13.95 -9.99 -9.77
C GLU A 22 -12.74 -10.57 -9.02
N LEU A 23 -12.86 -10.79 -7.71
CA LEU A 23 -11.82 -11.43 -6.91
C LEU A 23 -11.56 -12.87 -7.34
N ALA A 24 -12.60 -13.66 -7.60
CA ALA A 24 -12.45 -15.02 -8.10
C ALA A 24 -11.79 -15.06 -9.49
N LYS A 25 -12.19 -14.15 -10.38
CA LYS A 25 -11.72 -14.12 -11.78
C LYS A 25 -10.31 -13.56 -11.94
N PHE A 26 -9.98 -12.48 -11.22
CA PHE A 26 -8.75 -11.71 -11.43
C PHE A 26 -7.83 -11.68 -10.21
N GLY A 27 -8.31 -12.11 -9.04
CA GLY A 27 -7.60 -12.03 -7.78
C GLY A 27 -6.18 -12.63 -7.77
N PRO A 28 -5.88 -13.72 -8.49
CA PRO A 28 -4.50 -14.24 -8.59
C PRO A 28 -3.53 -13.32 -9.35
N LYS A 29 -4.04 -12.44 -10.20
CA LYS A 29 -3.26 -11.48 -11.02
C LYS A 29 -3.27 -10.06 -10.45
N MET A 30 -4.09 -9.79 -9.45
CA MET A 30 -4.17 -8.47 -8.80
C MET A 30 -2.89 -8.15 -8.03
N ARG A 31 -2.46 -6.90 -8.10
CA ARG A 31 -1.44 -6.37 -7.19
C ARG A 31 -1.97 -6.41 -5.75
N PRO A 32 -1.09 -6.50 -4.74
CA PRO A 32 -1.53 -6.54 -3.36
C PRO A 32 -2.42 -5.36 -2.93
N ILE A 33 -2.16 -4.14 -3.43
CA ILE A 33 -3.00 -2.97 -3.14
C ILE A 33 -4.39 -3.06 -3.79
N GLU A 34 -4.49 -3.57 -5.01
CA GLU A 34 -5.76 -3.76 -5.72
C GLU A 34 -6.62 -4.77 -4.98
N ARG A 35 -6.01 -5.89 -4.58
CA ARG A 35 -6.68 -6.93 -3.79
C ARG A 35 -7.11 -6.41 -2.42
N ALA A 36 -6.29 -5.58 -1.75
CA ALA A 36 -6.67 -4.92 -0.50
C ALA A 36 -7.90 -4.02 -0.68
N CYS A 37 -7.92 -3.20 -1.73
CA CYS A 37 -9.03 -2.29 -2.02
C CYS A 37 -10.31 -3.06 -2.34
N LYS A 38 -10.24 -4.12 -3.15
CA LYS A 38 -11.40 -4.96 -3.48
C LYS A 38 -11.94 -5.70 -2.25
N LEU A 39 -11.08 -6.24 -1.41
CA LEU A 39 -11.52 -6.87 -0.15
C LEU A 39 -12.08 -5.84 0.85
N GLY A 40 -11.59 -4.60 0.83
CA GLY A 40 -12.17 -3.48 1.57
C GLY A 40 -13.58 -3.12 1.10
N GLU A 41 -13.79 -3.03 -0.22
CA GLU A 41 -15.10 -2.79 -0.85
C GLU A 41 -16.09 -3.92 -0.52
N ALA A 42 -15.66 -5.17 -0.69
CA ALA A 42 -16.47 -6.33 -0.32
C ALA A 42 -16.82 -6.34 1.16
N LYS A 43 -15.88 -5.97 2.05
CA LYS A 43 -16.15 -5.87 3.48
C LYS A 43 -17.20 -4.81 3.79
N ALA A 44 -17.09 -3.63 3.19
CA ALA A 44 -18.07 -2.55 3.41
C ALA A 44 -19.47 -3.00 2.98
N ALA A 45 -19.59 -3.61 1.80
CA ALA A 45 -20.85 -4.17 1.32
C ALA A 45 -21.39 -5.29 2.24
N TYR A 46 -20.51 -6.17 2.72
CA TYR A 46 -20.89 -7.25 3.64
C TYR A 46 -21.43 -6.72 4.98
N VAL A 47 -20.80 -5.68 5.56
CA VAL A 47 -21.26 -5.06 6.81
C VAL A 47 -22.60 -4.33 6.64
N GLU A 48 -22.87 -3.77 5.46
CA GLU A 48 -24.18 -3.17 5.16
C GLU A 48 -25.30 -4.24 5.09
N ILE A 49 -24.99 -5.46 4.66
CA ILE A 49 -25.95 -6.59 4.60
C ILE A 49 -26.13 -7.24 5.97
N TYR A 50 -25.04 -7.36 6.73
CA TYR A 50 -24.98 -8.03 8.03
C TYR A 50 -24.44 -7.08 9.11
N PRO A 51 -25.19 -6.05 9.55
CA PRO A 51 -24.71 -5.07 10.52
C PRO A 51 -24.25 -5.67 11.85
N GLU A 52 -24.91 -6.75 12.29
CA GLU A 52 -24.61 -7.53 13.50
C GLU A 52 -23.24 -8.21 13.46
N SER A 53 -22.68 -8.40 12.27
CA SER A 53 -21.31 -8.91 12.10
C SER A 53 -20.24 -7.88 12.52
N SER A 54 -20.65 -6.63 12.80
CA SER A 54 -19.80 -5.53 13.23
C SER A 54 -20.13 -5.02 14.64
N VAL A 55 -19.09 -4.71 15.42
CA VAL A 55 -19.18 -4.00 16.71
C VAL A 55 -18.28 -2.77 16.62
N GLY A 56 -18.87 -1.57 16.77
CA GLY A 56 -18.13 -0.31 16.68
C GLY A 56 -17.46 -0.05 15.32
N GLY A 57 -18.07 -0.52 14.22
CA GLY A 57 -17.50 -0.39 12.87
C GLY A 57 -16.33 -1.34 12.57
N ARG A 58 -15.97 -2.23 13.52
CA ARG A 58 -15.00 -3.31 13.32
C ARG A 58 -15.75 -4.64 13.31
N LEU A 59 -15.44 -5.50 12.35
CA LEU A 59 -15.96 -6.87 12.36
C LEU A 59 -15.44 -7.58 13.61
N LYS A 60 -16.29 -8.38 14.26
CA LYS A 60 -15.83 -9.29 15.31
C LYS A 60 -14.78 -10.22 14.70
N ALA A 61 -13.55 -10.12 15.18
CA ALA A 61 -12.48 -11.00 14.73
C ALA A 61 -12.85 -12.45 15.15
N ASP A 62 -12.73 -13.38 14.21
CA ASP A 62 -12.80 -14.83 14.44
C ASP A 62 -14.15 -15.49 14.78
N GLU A 63 -15.30 -14.81 14.67
CA GLU A 63 -16.58 -15.54 14.74
C GLU A 63 -16.78 -16.48 13.53
N PRO A 64 -17.27 -17.73 13.73
CA PRO A 64 -17.80 -18.58 12.67
C PRO A 64 -18.94 -17.85 11.95
N GLY A 65 -18.66 -17.27 10.79
CA GLY A 65 -19.61 -16.45 10.03
C GLY A 65 -19.08 -15.08 9.62
N GLY A 66 -18.01 -14.57 10.24
CA GLY A 66 -17.44 -13.27 9.88
C GLY A 66 -16.92 -13.20 8.44
N PHE A 67 -16.85 -11.98 7.88
CA PHE A 67 -16.43 -11.70 6.48
C PHE A 67 -15.22 -12.50 6.02
N ALA A 68 -14.16 -12.58 6.83
CA ALA A 68 -12.95 -13.29 6.44
C ALA A 68 -13.17 -14.80 6.30
N ALA A 69 -14.02 -15.41 7.12
CA ALA A 69 -14.42 -16.81 6.97
C ALA A 69 -15.29 -17.03 5.74
N PHE A 70 -16.25 -16.11 5.51
CA PHE A 70 -17.11 -16.12 4.33
C PHE A 70 -16.30 -16.05 3.02
N VAL A 71 -15.38 -15.09 2.91
CA VAL A 71 -14.53 -14.93 1.72
C VAL A 71 -13.52 -16.08 1.59
N ALA A 72 -12.89 -16.51 2.70
CA ALA A 72 -11.94 -17.63 2.68
C ALA A 72 -12.53 -18.92 2.12
N LYS A 73 -13.78 -19.25 2.51
CA LYS A 73 -14.50 -20.42 2.00
C LYS A 73 -14.76 -20.31 0.49
N ARG A 74 -15.13 -19.12 0.00
CA ARG A 74 -15.47 -18.89 -1.41
C ARG A 74 -14.25 -18.84 -2.32
N GLU A 75 -13.20 -18.15 -1.87
CA GLU A 75 -11.96 -17.92 -2.62
C GLU A 75 -10.91 -19.01 -2.39
N GLN A 76 -11.23 -20.05 -1.60
CA GLN A 76 -10.33 -21.16 -1.23
C GLN A 76 -8.96 -20.67 -0.74
N THR A 77 -8.97 -19.64 0.10
CA THR A 77 -7.77 -18.98 0.62
C THR A 77 -7.77 -18.94 2.15
N SER A 78 -6.63 -18.60 2.76
CA SER A 78 -6.55 -18.50 4.22
C SER A 78 -7.32 -17.28 4.76
N LYS A 79 -8.05 -17.49 5.88
CA LYS A 79 -8.68 -16.41 6.66
C LYS A 79 -7.65 -15.35 7.07
N LYS A 80 -6.47 -15.81 7.51
CA LYS A 80 -5.34 -14.94 7.89
C LYS A 80 -4.94 -14.00 6.75
N GLY A 81 -4.84 -14.51 5.53
CA GLY A 81 -4.54 -13.70 4.34
C GLY A 81 -5.59 -12.63 4.09
N ILE A 82 -6.88 -12.97 4.16
CA ILE A 82 -7.98 -11.99 4.02
C ILE A 82 -7.90 -10.91 5.10
N ASN A 83 -7.68 -11.31 6.35
CA ASN A 83 -7.53 -10.36 7.46
C ASN A 83 -6.37 -9.38 7.24
N TRP A 84 -5.23 -9.83 6.71
CA TRP A 84 -4.11 -8.95 6.35
C TRP A 84 -4.51 -7.88 5.33
N TYR A 85 -5.12 -8.29 4.22
CA TYR A 85 -5.57 -7.35 3.17
C TYR A 85 -6.58 -6.33 3.70
N VAL A 86 -7.55 -6.79 4.48
CA VAL A 86 -8.57 -5.94 5.10
C VAL A 86 -7.95 -4.96 6.09
N MET A 87 -7.01 -5.40 6.92
CA MET A 87 -6.31 -4.55 7.88
C MET A 87 -5.52 -3.46 7.16
N ILE A 88 -4.76 -3.82 6.12
CA ILE A 88 -4.02 -2.87 5.29
C ILE A 88 -4.96 -1.83 4.71
N PHE A 89 -6.07 -2.26 4.09
CA PHE A 89 -7.05 -1.32 3.54
C PHE A 89 -7.61 -0.38 4.61
N THR A 90 -7.94 -0.90 5.79
CA THR A 90 -8.56 -0.14 6.89
C THR A 90 -7.60 0.92 7.46
N ASN A 91 -6.32 0.58 7.55
CA ASN A 91 -5.33 1.46 8.18
C ASN A 91 -4.62 2.40 7.20
N LEU A 92 -4.72 2.16 5.88
CA LEU A 92 -4.26 3.12 4.88
C LEU A 92 -5.24 4.28 4.73
N MET A 93 -4.69 5.49 4.68
CA MET A 93 -5.48 6.69 4.38
C MET A 93 -6.08 6.61 2.97
N PRO A 94 -7.27 7.20 2.72
CA PRO A 94 -7.88 7.22 1.40
C PRO A 94 -6.95 7.75 0.30
N ASP A 95 -6.24 8.85 0.58
CA ASP A 95 -5.25 9.43 -0.35
C ASP A 95 -4.08 8.47 -0.62
N SER A 96 -3.54 7.84 0.43
CA SER A 96 -2.49 6.82 0.30
C SER A 96 -2.90 5.69 -0.64
N ARG A 97 -4.15 5.20 -0.52
CA ARG A 97 -4.68 4.15 -1.41
C ARG A 97 -4.77 4.61 -2.86
N ALA A 98 -5.25 5.83 -3.09
CA ALA A 98 -5.35 6.40 -4.44
C ALA A 98 -3.97 6.51 -5.11
N ARG A 99 -2.97 7.03 -4.38
CA ARG A 99 -1.58 7.15 -4.87
C ARG A 99 -0.97 5.80 -5.21
N LEU A 100 -1.15 4.80 -4.35
CA LEU A 100 -0.64 3.43 -4.57
C LEU A 100 -1.35 2.69 -5.72
N LEU A 101 -2.63 2.99 -5.98
CA LEU A 101 -3.35 2.44 -7.13
C LEU A 101 -2.86 3.05 -8.45
N ALA A 102 -2.64 4.37 -8.47
CA ALA A 102 -2.23 5.12 -9.66
C ALA A 102 -0.81 4.80 -10.14
N ALA A 103 0.11 4.48 -9.22
CA ALA A 103 1.49 4.17 -9.56
C ALA A 103 1.77 2.65 -9.43
N PRO A 104 2.11 1.93 -10.52
CA PRO A 104 2.55 0.55 -10.45
C PRO A 104 3.96 0.46 -9.87
N ARG A 105 4.07 0.63 -8.56
CA ARG A 105 5.27 0.35 -7.79
C ARG A 105 5.15 -1.09 -7.28
N ALA A 106 6.25 -1.86 -7.33
CA ALA A 106 6.25 -3.29 -7.02
C ALA A 106 6.03 -3.53 -5.51
N ASP A 107 4.79 -3.31 -5.06
CA ASP A 107 4.45 -3.21 -3.65
C ASP A 107 4.07 -4.58 -3.11
N LYS A 108 5.10 -5.26 -2.60
CA LYS A 108 4.95 -6.48 -1.82
C LYS A 108 4.00 -6.22 -0.65
N MET A 109 3.19 -7.22 -0.33
CA MET A 109 2.28 -7.24 0.82
C MET A 109 2.94 -6.73 2.12
N THR A 110 4.19 -7.15 2.39
CA THR A 110 4.94 -6.76 3.58
C THR A 110 5.24 -5.26 3.64
N HIS A 111 5.46 -4.60 2.50
CA HIS A 111 5.70 -3.17 2.43
C HIS A 111 4.41 -2.38 2.65
N LEU A 112 3.29 -2.83 2.08
CA LEU A 112 1.97 -2.24 2.32
C LEU A 112 1.54 -2.36 3.77
N LYS A 113 1.81 -3.52 4.40
CA LYS A 113 1.63 -3.72 5.83
C LYS A 113 2.42 -2.69 6.63
N ALA A 114 3.72 -2.57 6.37
CA ALA A 114 4.59 -1.65 7.09
C ALA A 114 4.14 -0.18 6.91
N LEU A 115 3.69 0.22 5.71
CA LEU A 115 3.09 1.53 5.48
C LEU A 115 1.80 1.72 6.30
N SER A 116 0.92 0.72 6.29
CA SER A 116 -0.37 0.78 7.00
C SER A 116 -0.23 0.86 8.53
N GLU A 117 0.92 0.47 9.07
CA GLU A 117 1.23 0.57 10.50
C GLU A 117 1.79 1.94 10.90
N LEU A 118 2.12 2.80 9.93
CA LEU A 118 2.52 4.18 10.20
C LEU A 118 1.30 5.07 10.50
N ALA A 119 1.51 6.10 11.32
CA ALA A 119 0.53 7.16 11.53
C ALA A 119 0.19 7.89 10.20
N PRO A 120 -1.00 8.48 10.06
CA PRO A 120 -1.44 9.13 8.81
C PRO A 120 -0.43 10.12 8.20
N LYS A 121 0.14 11.01 9.02
CA LYS A 121 1.17 11.97 8.56
C LYS A 121 2.45 11.28 8.07
N ALA A 122 2.81 10.16 8.69
CA ALA A 122 3.98 9.37 8.32
C ALA A 122 3.75 8.58 7.02
N GLN A 123 2.53 8.09 6.78
CA GLN A 123 2.17 7.47 5.49
C GLN A 123 2.34 8.46 4.33
N ALA A 124 1.79 9.67 4.46
CA ALA A 124 1.92 10.72 3.45
C ALA A 124 3.39 11.04 3.17
N ARG A 125 4.19 11.28 4.22
CA ARG A 125 5.62 11.55 4.09
C ARG A 125 6.39 10.42 3.38
N ALA A 126 6.05 9.16 3.66
CA ALA A 126 6.69 8.03 2.98
C ALA A 126 6.35 8.02 1.48
N LEU A 127 5.09 8.27 1.12
CA LEU A 127 4.70 8.37 -0.28
C LEU A 127 5.33 9.59 -0.98
N ASP A 128 5.50 10.72 -0.29
CA ASP A 128 6.18 11.90 -0.83
C ASP A 128 7.65 11.63 -1.13
N LEU A 129 8.36 10.91 -0.26
CA LEU A 129 9.73 10.47 -0.51
C LEU A 129 9.82 9.58 -1.77
N LEU A 130 8.81 8.75 -1.98
CA LEU A 130 8.75 7.85 -3.12
C LEU A 130 8.41 8.60 -4.42
N ASP A 131 7.48 9.56 -4.37
CA ASP A 131 7.08 10.40 -5.52
C ASP A 131 8.18 11.35 -5.97
N THR A 132 8.92 11.92 -5.02
CA THR A 132 10.06 12.80 -5.31
C THR A 132 11.33 12.02 -5.72
N GLY A 133 11.27 10.68 -5.73
CA GLY A 133 12.42 9.83 -6.03
C GLY A 133 13.54 9.87 -4.99
N ARG A 134 13.28 10.41 -3.80
CA ARG A 134 14.19 10.40 -2.64
C ARG A 134 14.31 9.03 -1.99
N ALA A 135 13.30 8.17 -2.18
CA ALA A 135 13.35 6.74 -1.90
C ALA A 135 13.17 5.96 -3.21
N ALA A 136 13.95 4.90 -3.41
CA ALA A 136 13.86 4.04 -4.59
C ALA A 136 12.75 2.99 -4.46
N SER A 137 12.22 2.75 -3.25
CA SER A 137 11.17 1.77 -2.99
C SER A 137 10.31 2.15 -1.79
N LEU A 138 9.08 1.61 -1.73
CA LEU A 138 8.18 1.82 -0.59
C LEU A 138 8.81 1.34 0.72
N ARG A 139 9.58 0.24 0.69
CA ARG A 139 10.34 -0.25 1.85
C ARG A 139 11.32 0.81 2.37
N GLU A 140 12.09 1.42 1.47
CA GLU A 140 13.07 2.44 1.82
C GLU A 140 12.38 3.69 2.37
N ALA A 141 11.31 4.15 1.71
CA ALA A 141 10.52 5.28 2.17
C ALA A 141 9.95 5.06 3.60
N VAL A 142 9.37 3.89 3.86
CA VAL A 142 8.87 3.54 5.19
C VAL A 142 10.01 3.49 6.22
N ALA A 143 11.17 2.92 5.86
CA ALA A 143 12.33 2.89 6.75
C ALA A 143 12.85 4.30 7.10
N MET A 144 12.88 5.21 6.11
CA MET A 144 13.27 6.61 6.30
C MET A 144 12.35 7.35 7.26
N VAL A 145 11.04 7.13 7.16
CA VAL A 145 10.06 7.78 8.04
C VAL A 145 10.01 7.16 9.42
N ALA A 146 10.18 5.84 9.53
CA ALA A 146 10.17 5.12 10.80
C ALA A 146 11.43 5.36 11.67
N GLY A 147 12.35 6.23 11.23
CA GLY A 147 13.63 6.46 11.92
C GLY A 147 14.55 5.23 11.93
N LYS A 148 14.26 4.22 11.09
CA LYS A 148 15.06 2.99 10.94
C LYS A 148 16.04 3.05 9.78
N ALA A 149 16.14 4.21 9.12
CA ALA A 149 17.15 4.46 8.10
C ALA A 149 18.42 4.99 8.75
N ASP A 150 19.24 4.08 9.27
CA ASP A 150 20.68 4.36 9.33
C ASP A 150 21.24 4.21 7.91
N ARG A 151 21.34 5.34 7.19
CA ARG A 151 22.43 5.68 6.27
C ARG A 151 22.08 6.87 5.37
N ALA A 152 23.11 7.66 5.08
CA ALA A 152 23.13 8.69 4.06
C ALA A 152 22.44 8.23 2.74
N PRO A 153 21.78 9.16 2.01
CA PRO A 153 21.04 8.82 0.80
C PRO A 153 21.89 7.97 -0.16
N ARG A 154 21.37 6.81 -0.58
CA ARG A 154 22.09 5.97 -1.55
C ARG A 154 21.80 6.45 -2.96
N LEU A 155 22.85 6.81 -3.69
CA LEU A 155 22.77 7.15 -5.11
C LEU A 155 22.23 5.96 -5.92
N ARG A 156 21.24 6.22 -6.79
CA ARG A 156 20.72 5.27 -7.79
C ARG A 156 21.82 4.88 -8.80
N PRO A 157 21.73 3.73 -9.48
CA PRO A 157 22.74 3.33 -10.47
C PRO A 157 22.97 4.37 -11.58
N SER A 158 21.91 5.00 -12.08
CA SER A 158 22.01 6.09 -13.06
C SER A 158 22.73 7.32 -12.51
N GLN A 159 22.48 7.66 -11.24
CA GLN A 159 23.14 8.77 -10.55
C GLN A 159 24.62 8.45 -10.27
N ARG A 160 24.95 7.20 -9.93
CA ARG A 160 26.35 6.76 -9.78
C ARG A 160 27.11 6.85 -11.10
N ARG A 161 26.46 6.45 -12.20
CA ARG A 161 27.05 6.53 -13.55
C ARG A 161 27.32 7.97 -13.97
N ALA A 162 26.35 8.86 -13.75
CA ALA A 162 26.52 10.29 -14.01
C ALA A 162 27.60 10.97 -13.14
N LEU A 163 27.91 10.40 -11.97
CA LEU A 163 28.96 10.87 -11.06
C LEU A 163 30.33 10.21 -11.32
N ALA A 164 30.38 9.10 -12.06
CA ALA A 164 31.60 8.34 -12.29
C ALA A 164 32.58 9.07 -13.22
N ASP A 165 32.06 9.91 -14.10
CA ASP A 165 32.84 10.66 -15.09
C ASP A 165 33.22 12.08 -14.61
N LEU A 166 32.82 12.46 -13.40
CA LEU A 166 33.13 13.79 -12.85
C LEU A 166 34.55 13.82 -12.27
N PRO A 167 35.32 14.90 -12.51
CA PRO A 167 36.56 15.13 -11.79
C PRO A 167 36.28 15.30 -10.29
N THR A 168 37.26 14.91 -9.45
CA THR A 168 37.11 14.80 -7.98
C THR A 168 36.51 16.05 -7.33
N GLU A 169 36.89 17.25 -7.76
CA GLU A 169 36.35 18.50 -7.21
C GLU A 169 34.86 18.70 -7.54
N ALA A 170 34.46 18.40 -8.78
CA ALA A 170 33.07 18.46 -9.21
C ALA A 170 32.22 17.39 -8.52
N LEU A 171 32.79 16.19 -8.30
CA LEU A 171 32.16 15.13 -7.54
C LEU A 171 31.90 15.56 -6.08
N VAL A 172 32.89 16.15 -5.41
CA VAL A 172 32.75 16.63 -4.02
C VAL A 172 31.72 17.76 -3.93
N ALA A 173 31.71 18.70 -4.88
CA ALA A 173 30.70 19.76 -4.94
C ALA A 173 29.28 19.18 -5.14
N GLU A 174 29.11 18.23 -6.06
CA GLU A 174 27.82 17.60 -6.35
C GLU A 174 27.32 16.71 -5.20
N LEU A 175 28.22 16.01 -4.51
CA LEU A 175 27.88 15.24 -3.30
C LEU A 175 27.44 16.17 -2.15
N ARG A 176 28.15 17.29 -1.93
CA ARG A 176 27.75 18.31 -0.95
C ARG A 176 26.41 18.95 -1.29
N ALA A 177 26.18 19.31 -2.55
CA ALA A 177 24.91 19.87 -3.03
C ALA A 177 23.73 18.91 -2.81
N ARG A 178 23.99 17.60 -2.80
CA ARG A 178 23.00 16.54 -2.54
C ARG A 178 22.88 16.16 -1.07
N GLY A 179 23.58 16.84 -0.16
CA GLY A 179 23.58 16.53 1.27
C GLY A 179 24.23 15.18 1.61
N LEU A 180 25.09 14.67 0.73
CA LEU A 180 25.88 13.45 0.92
C LEU A 180 27.22 13.83 1.54
N THR A 181 27.35 13.70 2.86
CA THR A 181 28.65 13.85 3.50
C THR A 181 29.48 12.60 3.25
N VAL A 182 30.67 12.79 2.67
CA VAL A 182 31.74 11.79 2.77
C VAL A 182 32.15 11.81 4.23
N GLN A 183 31.65 10.87 5.03
CA GLN A 183 32.31 10.59 6.31
C GLN A 183 33.71 10.11 5.95
N GLY A 184 34.67 11.02 6.03
CA GLY A 184 36.08 10.68 5.98
C GLY A 184 36.33 9.72 7.12
N GLY A 185 36.67 8.47 6.79
CA GLY A 185 37.25 7.55 7.75
C GLY A 185 38.58 8.12 8.20
N ARG A 186 38.55 8.82 9.33
CA ARG A 186 39.62 8.84 10.32
C ARG A 186 38.94 8.50 11.62
N ASP A 187 39.33 7.36 12.19
CA ASP A 187 39.87 7.25 13.54
C ASP A 187 40.21 5.77 13.82
N GLY A 188 41.48 5.53 14.14
CA GLY A 188 41.98 4.30 14.77
C GLY A 188 42.49 3.21 13.83
#